data_AF-A0A8T1TXT0-F1
#
_entry.id   AF-A0A8T1TXT0-F1
#
_cell.length_a   1.000
_cell.length_b   1.000
_cell.length_c   1.000
_cell.angle_alpha   90.00
_cell.angle_beta   90.00
_cell.angle_gamma   90.00
#
_symmetry.space_group_name_H-M   'P 1'
#
loop_
_entity.id
_entity.type
_entity.pdbx_description
1 polymer ?
#
loop_
_entity_poly.entity_id
_entity_poly.type
_entity_poly.pdbx_seq_one_letter_code
_entity_poly.pdbx_strand_id
1 'polypeptide(L)' 'MFTNRQVATFYFQQVLDAQDEPVAGYFRCRCSRVRQKAPRTGYSNLVSHVRSQHPDF' A
#
# COMPACT_ATOMS: atom_id res chain seq x y z
N MET A 1 2.99 -6.05 18.21
CA MET A 1 2.73 -6.58 16.86
C MET A 1 1.90 -5.57 16.09
N PHE A 2 2.40 -5.06 14.97
CA PHE A 2 1.60 -4.19 14.09
C PHE A 2 0.64 -5.04 13.25
N THR A 3 -0.59 -4.56 13.05
CA THR A 3 -1.55 -5.23 12.18
C THR A 3 -1.20 -4.98 10.71
N ASN A 4 -1.60 -5.89 9.81
CA ASN A 4 -1.40 -5.71 8.37
C ASN A 4 -1.95 -4.38 7.85
N ARG A 5 -3.02 -3.88 8.47
CA ARG A 5 -3.59 -2.56 8.17
C ARG A 5 -2.64 -1.42 8.57
N GLN A 6 -2.07 -1.45 9.78
CA GLN A 6 -1.13 -0.43 10.23
C GLN A 6 0.12 -0.37 9.36
N VAL A 7 0.70 -1.55 9.04
CA VAL A 7 1.88 -1.63 8.15
C VAL A 7 1.56 -1.07 6.78
N ALA A 8 0.42 -1.46 6.19
CA ALA A 8 0.03 -0.94 4.90
C ALA A 8 -0.21 0.58 4.92
N THR A 9 -0.91 1.13 5.92
CA THR A 9 -1.11 2.58 6.02
C THR A 9 0.19 3.36 6.26
N PHE A 10 1.20 2.75 6.89
CA PHE A 10 2.50 3.40 7.11
C PHE A 10 3.35 3.47 5.83
N TYR A 11 3.42 2.37 5.08
CA TYR A 11 4.25 2.26 3.88
C TYR A 11 3.56 2.75 2.61
N PHE A 12 2.24 2.75 2.58
CA PHE A 12 1.47 3.15 1.41
C PHE A 12 0.75 4.48 1.65
N GLN A 13 0.96 5.41 0.74
CA GLN A 13 0.16 6.61 0.60
C GLN A 13 -0.92 6.41 -0.46
N GLN A 14 -2.01 7.14 -0.30
CA GLN A 14 -3.09 7.16 -1.29
C GLN A 14 -2.58 7.86 -2.55
N VAL A 15 -2.83 7.25 -3.72
CA VAL A 15 -2.55 7.92 -4.99
C VAL A 15 -3.68 8.90 -5.25
N LEU A 16 -3.33 10.13 -5.57
CA LEU A 16 -4.29 11.15 -6.00
C LEU A 16 -4.23 11.24 -7.54
N ASP A 17 -5.39 11.42 -8.17
CA ASP A 17 -5.48 11.69 -9.60
C ASP A 17 -5.18 13.16 -9.92
N ALA A 18 -5.28 13.56 -11.19
CA ALA A 18 -5.07 14.93 -11.65
C ALA A 18 -5.98 15.98 -10.97
N GLN A 19 -7.06 15.55 -10.31
CA GLN A 19 -8.02 16.37 -9.58
C GLN A 19 -7.81 16.31 -8.06
N ASP A 20 -6.65 15.80 -7.60
CA ASP A 20 -6.33 15.56 -6.19
C ASP A 20 -7.29 14.57 -5.49
N GLU A 21 -8.11 13.86 -6.27
CA GLU A 21 -9.05 12.88 -5.75
C GLU A 21 -8.36 11.52 -5.54
N PRO A 22 -8.63 10.83 -4.42
CA PRO A 22 -8.02 9.54 -4.17
C PRO A 22 -8.45 8.47 -5.17
N VAL A 23 -7.49 7.91 -5.90
CA VAL A 23 -7.73 6.83 -6.85
C VAL A 23 -8.12 5.57 -6.08
N ALA A 24 -9.39 5.19 -6.18
CA ALA A 24 -9.95 4.05 -5.46
C ALA A 24 -9.16 2.76 -5.75
N GLY A 25 -8.64 2.16 -4.68
CA GLY A 25 -7.89 0.91 -4.78
C GLY A 25 -6.45 1.05 -5.26
N TYR A 26 -5.92 2.26 -5.51
CA TYR A 26 -4.51 2.45 -5.85
C TYR A 26 -3.75 3.11 -4.71
N PHE A 27 -2.56 2.57 -4.44
CA PHE A 27 -1.72 2.99 -3.34
C PHE A 27 -0.26 3.08 -3.80
N ARG A 28 0.44 4.13 -3.40
CA ARG A 28 1.86 4.34 -3.68
C ARG A 28 2.67 3.93 -2.46
N CYS A 29 3.51 2.91 -2.62
CA CYS A 29 4.49 2.56 -1.60
C CYS A 29 5.58 3.64 -1.51
N ARG A 30 6.21 3.79 -0.33
CA ARG A 30 7.39 4.65 -0.12
C ARG A 30 8.56 4.31 -1.03
N CYS A 31 8.66 3.08 -1.53
CA CYS A 31 9.62 2.72 -2.59
C CYS A 31 9.24 3.26 -3.99
N SER A 32 8.32 4.22 -4.07
CA SER A 32 7.75 4.80 -5.30
C SER A 32 6.94 3.85 -6.19
N ARG A 33 6.68 2.62 -5.74
CA ARG A 33 5.91 1.64 -6.53
C ARG A 33 4.42 1.79 -6.28
N VAL A 34 3.66 2.05 -7.33
CA VAL A 34 2.19 2.06 -7.27
C VAL A 34 1.68 0.62 -7.34
N ARG A 35 0.75 0.27 -6.45
CA ARG A 35 0.13 -1.05 -6.36
C ARG A 35 -1.38 -0.88 -6.26
N GLN A 36 -2.11 -1.68 -7.03
CA GLN A 36 -3.54 -1.80 -6.84
C GLN A 36 -3.81 -2.78 -5.68
N LYS A 37 -4.69 -2.40 -4.77
CA LYS A 37 -5.26 -3.26 -3.75
C LYS A 37 -6.19 -4.24 -4.45
N ALA A 38 -5.81 -5.51 -4.46
CA ALA A 38 -6.64 -6.54 -5.07
C ALA A 38 -7.98 -6.66 -4.33
N PRO A 39 -9.11 -6.77 -5.07
CA PRO A 39 -10.40 -7.00 -4.47
C PRO A 39 -10.36 -8.30 -3.64
N ARG A 40 -10.98 -8.29 -2.46
CA ARG A 40 -11.13 -9.45 -1.56
C ARG A 40 -9.90 -9.93 -0.77
N THR A 41 -8.68 -9.44 -1.02
CA THR A 41 -7.47 -9.85 -0.25
C THR A 41 -7.04 -8.86 0.84
N GLY A 42 -7.75 -7.73 0.96
CA GLY A 42 -7.51 -6.74 2.03
C GLY A 42 -6.13 -6.08 1.93
N TYR A 43 -5.40 -6.01 3.04
CA TYR A 43 -4.06 -5.40 3.14
C TYR A 43 -2.93 -6.43 2.98
N SER A 44 -3.22 -7.73 2.93
CA SER A 44 -2.19 -8.78 2.92
C SER A 44 -1.27 -8.68 1.70
N ASN A 45 -1.79 -8.37 0.51
CA ASN A 45 -0.97 -8.17 -0.69
C ASN A 45 -0.01 -6.98 -0.56
N LEU A 46 -0.45 -5.91 0.10
CA LEU A 46 0.36 -4.73 0.36
C LEU A 46 1.48 -5.04 1.36
N VAL A 47 1.17 -5.80 2.41
CA VAL A 47 2.16 -6.23 3.41
C VAL A 47 3.17 -7.22 2.85
N SER A 48 2.76 -8.18 2.01
CA SER A 48 3.69 -9.08 1.32
C SER A 48 4.68 -8.31 0.45
N HIS A 49 4.22 -7.25 -0.23
CA HIS A 49 5.12 -6.35 -0.95
C HIS A 49 6.09 -5.65 0.01
N VAL A 50 5.62 -5.17 1.16
CA VAL A 50 6.49 -4.49 2.14
C VAL A 50 7.58 -5.43 2.62
N ARG A 51 7.23 -6.65 3.04
CA ARG A 51 8.21 -7.65 3.50
C ARG A 51 9.24 -8.03 2.44
N SER A 52 8.85 -7.99 1.16
CA SER A 52 9.76 -8.32 0.05
C SER A 52 10.65 -7.15 -0.38
N GLN A 53 10.16 -5.91 -0.33
CA GLN A 53 10.90 -4.73 -0.80
C GLN A 53 11.59 -3.95 0.33
N HIS A 54 11.14 -4.14 1.57
CA HIS A 54 11.69 -3.56 2.78
C HIS A 54 12.10 -4.71 3.70
N PRO A 55 13.22 -5.40 3.43
CA PRO A 55 13.73 -6.48 4.28
C PRO A 55 14.18 -5.99 5.67
N ASP A 56 14.33 -4.67 5.83
CA ASP A 56 14.63 -3.98 7.09
C ASP A 56 13.39 -3.78 7.99
N PHE A 57 12.24 -4.35 7.60
CA PHE A 57 10.97 -4.28 8.32
C PHE A 57 10.63 -5.57 9.09
#